data_AF-D8LRC7-F1
#
_entry.id   AF-D8LRC7-F1
#
_cell.length_a   1.000
_cell.length_b   1.000
_cell.length_c   1.000
_cell.angle_alpha   90.00
_cell.angle_beta   90.00
_cell.angle_gamma   90.00
#
_symmetry.space_group_name_H-M   'P 1'
#
loop_
_entity.id
_entity.type
_entity.pdbx_description
1 polymer ?
#
loop_
_entity_poly.entity_id
_entity_poly.type
_entity_poly.pdbx_seq_one_letter_code
_entity_poly.pdbx_strand_id
1 'polypeptide(L)'
;MFSNPQELRERAMRAQQGKKDDTTSLESKPSAEEASDEGAAAAAAAPAADAGVEEQQTPAAAGGKGGDEGEASPPLMTPEQVEEFFKSTMARLTSPEEREDIKSKVTVDVRIPALLIKIQHEELEKMGVSKKDGQQALNGYTRTTAAGDKEAHQRVEDFTHTVYATFTAVARSVTAGDRPDQRTFIEVLRDMEPAEEETEAKLTPAQIMEFFEACDTLLALPETKESLRKEFLETQVPPDETIVGMQRSMLRTLGFSPDHGVACLNAFSKDFPDDEKLQMRLQQFMRCASMARQEAMLGKEELTKRMHVHQATAMKEHKMAMELSALDEAGRADLTKRVSEMQRRHALAVMTLTTQEERLAYIKGIPTEEQWDIAKLKMLTRHLKMAQDGGHDHGHAHGQPGTAAAQGQSGSRDQGS
;
A
#
# COMPACT_ATOMS: atom_id res chain seq x y z
N MET A 1 0.92 9.05 -9.15
CA MET A 1 1.59 8.05 -8.29
C MET A 1 1.17 6.65 -8.67
N PHE A 2 -0.13 6.45 -8.91
CA PHE A 2 -0.66 5.29 -9.60
C PHE A 2 -0.65 5.59 -11.10
N SER A 3 0.50 5.43 -11.76
CA SER A 3 0.56 5.62 -13.20
C SER A 3 -0.22 4.49 -13.90
N ASN A 4 -0.80 4.79 -15.05
CA ASN A 4 -1.43 3.78 -15.89
C ASN A 4 -0.37 2.69 -16.22
N PRO A 5 -0.66 1.39 -16.01
CA PRO A 5 0.27 0.30 -16.33
C PRO A 5 0.80 0.35 -17.77
N GLN A 6 0.00 0.84 -18.74
CA GLN A 6 0.47 1.03 -20.12
C GLN A 6 1.57 2.10 -20.23
N GLU A 7 1.48 3.20 -19.49
CA GLU A 7 2.51 4.26 -19.52
C GLU A 7 3.82 3.81 -18.86
N LEU A 8 3.74 2.97 -17.82
CA LEU A 8 4.91 2.36 -17.18
C LEU A 8 5.59 1.37 -18.14
N ARG A 9 4.81 0.51 -18.81
CA ARG A 9 5.31 -0.43 -19.82
C ARG A 9 5.95 0.30 -21.00
N GLU A 10 5.34 1.36 -21.51
CA GLU A 10 5.91 2.19 -22.58
C GLU A 10 7.22 2.86 -22.14
N ARG A 11 7.30 3.37 -20.90
CA ARG A 11 8.56 3.91 -20.34
C ARG A 11 9.64 2.85 -20.22
N ALA A 12 9.31 1.65 -19.74
CA ALA A 12 10.26 0.55 -19.61
C ALA A 12 10.78 0.10 -20.98
N MET A 13 9.89 -0.03 -21.98
CA MET A 13 10.26 -0.37 -23.35
C MET A 13 11.16 0.69 -24.00
N ARG A 14 10.87 1.99 -23.80
CA ARG A 14 11.74 3.08 -24.26
C ARG A 14 13.11 3.05 -23.59
N ALA A 15 13.19 2.76 -22.29
CA ALA A 15 14.45 2.65 -21.57
C ALA A 15 15.30 1.45 -22.03
N GLN A 16 14.68 0.35 -22.45
CA GLN A 16 15.39 -0.80 -23.01
C GLN A 16 15.84 -0.56 -24.47
N GLN A 17 15.05 0.17 -25.27
CA GLN A 17 15.44 0.53 -26.64
C GLN A 17 16.62 1.50 -26.65
N GLY A 18 16.67 2.47 -25.74
CA GLY A 18 17.80 3.41 -25.63
C GLY A 18 19.13 2.78 -25.21
N LYS A 19 19.14 1.54 -24.68
CA LYS A 19 20.38 0.81 -24.35
C LYS A 19 20.95 -0.02 -25.49
N LYS A 20 20.18 -0.30 -26.55
CA LYS A 20 20.65 -1.11 -27.69
C LYS A 20 21.44 -0.29 -28.72
N ASP A 21 21.27 1.02 -28.75
CA ASP A 21 21.90 1.88 -29.77
C ASP A 21 23.31 2.36 -29.38
N ASP A 22 23.76 2.12 -28.14
CA ASP A 22 25.09 2.56 -27.64
C ASP A 22 26.16 1.44 -27.62
N THR A 23 25.83 0.26 -28.15
CA THR A 23 26.79 -0.84 -28.35
C THR A 23 27.12 -1.02 -29.83
N THR A 24 27.76 -0.02 -30.41
CA THR A 24 28.52 -0.18 -31.66
C THR A 24 29.94 0.28 -31.45
N SER A 25 30.89 -0.60 -31.80
CA SER A 25 32.34 -0.42 -31.82
C SER A 25 33.07 -0.50 -30.48
N LEU A 26 33.39 -1.74 -30.09
CA LEU A 26 34.77 -2.13 -29.74
C LEU A 26 34.95 -3.62 -30.09
N GLU A 27 35.54 -3.87 -31.26
CA GLU A 27 36.03 -5.19 -31.66
C GLU A 27 37.17 -5.62 -30.74
N SER A 28 37.09 -6.85 -30.20
CA SER A 28 38.22 -7.55 -29.60
C SER A 28 38.09 -9.04 -29.91
N LYS A 29 39.13 -9.59 -30.53
CA LYS A 29 39.26 -10.98 -31.00
C LYS A 29 39.22 -12.02 -29.87
N PRO A 30 38.80 -13.26 -30.16
CA PRO A 30 38.71 -14.33 -29.16
C PRO A 30 40.00 -15.17 -29.08
N SER A 31 40.32 -15.63 -27.87
CA SER A 31 41.17 -16.80 -27.62
C SER A 31 40.31 -17.98 -27.15
N ALA A 32 40.67 -19.15 -27.64
CA ALA A 32 40.02 -20.44 -27.49
C ALA A 32 40.47 -21.22 -26.24
N GLU A 33 39.91 -22.45 -26.11
CA GLU A 33 40.16 -23.55 -25.14
C GLU A 33 39.39 -23.45 -23.81
N GLU A 34 38.63 -24.43 -23.30
CA GLU A 34 38.26 -25.85 -23.57
C GLU A 34 36.87 -26.05 -22.89
N ALA A 35 35.83 -26.66 -23.47
CA ALA A 35 35.53 -28.08 -23.73
C ALA A 35 35.22 -28.97 -22.50
N SER A 36 34.15 -29.78 -22.65
CA SER A 36 33.59 -30.86 -21.81
C SER A 36 32.67 -30.41 -20.65
N ASP A 37 31.53 -31.04 -20.35
CA ASP A 37 30.94 -32.28 -20.83
C ASP A 37 29.42 -32.33 -20.55
N GLU A 38 28.79 -33.30 -21.21
CA GLU A 38 27.39 -33.69 -21.34
C GLU A 38 26.57 -33.93 -20.04
N GLY A 39 25.24 -33.85 -20.19
CA GLY A 39 24.29 -34.37 -19.19
C GLY A 39 22.82 -34.15 -19.57
N ALA A 40 22.31 -34.98 -20.48
CA ALA A 40 20.95 -34.96 -21.00
C ALA A 40 19.88 -35.52 -20.02
N ALA A 41 18.67 -34.98 -20.18
CA ALA A 41 17.35 -35.62 -20.07
C ALA A 41 16.90 -36.29 -18.76
N ALA A 42 15.75 -35.83 -18.23
CA ALA A 42 14.61 -36.70 -17.94
C ALA A 42 13.35 -35.89 -17.62
N ALA A 43 12.30 -36.16 -18.41
CA ALA A 43 10.91 -35.88 -18.08
C ALA A 43 10.40 -36.89 -17.04
N ALA A 44 9.59 -36.45 -16.08
CA ALA A 44 8.63 -37.26 -15.32
C ALA A 44 7.74 -36.30 -14.52
N ALA A 45 6.47 -36.13 -14.90
CA ALA A 45 5.34 -36.90 -14.42
C ALA A 45 4.84 -36.40 -13.05
N ALA A 46 3.68 -35.74 -13.12
CA ALA A 46 2.81 -35.46 -11.99
C ALA A 46 2.38 -36.75 -11.26
N PRO A 47 2.05 -36.65 -9.97
CA PRO A 47 0.98 -37.43 -9.42
C PRO A 47 -0.21 -36.54 -9.09
N ALA A 48 -1.35 -36.92 -9.68
CA ALA A 48 -2.67 -36.51 -9.26
C ALA A 48 -2.88 -36.92 -7.79
N ALA A 49 -3.33 -35.97 -6.97
CA ALA A 49 -3.92 -36.26 -5.66
C ALA A 49 -5.39 -35.81 -5.71
N ASP A 50 -6.21 -36.83 -5.86
CA ASP A 50 -7.64 -36.90 -5.66
C ASP A 50 -7.99 -36.50 -4.22
N ALA A 51 -8.83 -35.47 -4.06
CA ALA A 51 -9.49 -35.13 -2.80
C ALA A 51 -10.86 -34.56 -3.12
N GLY A 52 -11.89 -35.39 -2.88
CA GLY A 52 -13.28 -35.11 -3.18
C GLY A 52 -13.81 -33.85 -2.50
N VAL A 53 -14.42 -32.99 -3.31
CA VAL A 53 -15.29 -31.91 -2.87
C VAL A 53 -16.72 -32.42 -2.98
N GLU A 54 -17.43 -32.49 -1.86
CA GLU A 54 -18.89 -32.68 -1.85
C GLU A 54 -19.54 -31.49 -2.56
N GLU A 55 -19.99 -31.75 -3.78
CA GLU A 55 -20.75 -30.83 -4.62
C GLU A 55 -22.15 -30.65 -4.01
N GLN A 56 -22.36 -29.53 -3.30
CA GLN A 56 -23.71 -29.07 -2.97
C GLN A 56 -24.41 -28.65 -4.27
N GLN A 57 -25.24 -29.57 -4.78
CA GLN A 57 -26.16 -29.32 -5.88
C GLN A 57 -27.05 -28.11 -5.58
N THR A 58 -26.84 -27.04 -6.34
CA THR A 58 -27.85 -26.00 -6.56
C THR A 58 -28.92 -26.58 -7.50
N PRO A 59 -30.20 -26.70 -7.09
CA PRO A 59 -31.23 -27.16 -8.00
C PRO A 59 -31.53 -26.06 -9.03
N ALA A 60 -31.35 -26.42 -10.30
CA ALA A 60 -31.74 -25.61 -11.45
C ALA A 60 -33.24 -25.30 -11.40
N ALA A 61 -33.57 -24.02 -11.58
CA ALA A 61 -34.92 -23.51 -11.67
C ALA A 61 -35.64 -24.07 -12.91
N ALA A 62 -36.43 -25.13 -12.70
CA ALA A 62 -37.40 -25.59 -13.67
C ALA A 62 -38.67 -24.72 -13.58
N GLY A 63 -38.94 -24.00 -14.67
CA GLY A 63 -40.15 -23.18 -14.82
C GLY A 63 -41.42 -24.03 -14.77
N GLY A 64 -42.07 -24.03 -13.61
CA GLY A 64 -43.43 -24.54 -13.42
C GLY A 64 -44.41 -23.37 -13.33
N LYS A 65 -45.14 -23.12 -14.42
CA LYS A 65 -46.25 -22.17 -14.49
C LYS A 65 -47.49 -22.88 -13.94
N GLY A 66 -47.71 -22.79 -12.63
CA GLY A 66 -48.89 -23.32 -11.96
C GLY A 66 -49.27 -22.39 -10.82
N GLY A 67 -50.33 -21.61 -11.03
CA GLY A 67 -50.91 -20.75 -10.01
C GLY A 67 -51.61 -21.59 -8.97
N ASP A 68 -50.86 -21.94 -7.93
CA ASP A 68 -51.41 -22.29 -6.64
C ASP A 68 -51.12 -21.08 -5.74
N GLU A 69 -52.17 -20.40 -5.29
CA GLU A 69 -52.08 -19.37 -4.25
C GLU A 69 -51.71 -20.06 -2.94
N GLY A 70 -50.47 -20.55 -2.88
CA GLY A 70 -49.93 -21.26 -1.74
C GLY A 70 -50.00 -20.33 -0.54
N GLU A 71 -50.68 -20.80 0.51
CA GLU A 71 -50.63 -20.22 1.85
C GLU A 71 -49.19 -19.78 2.12
N ALA A 72 -48.98 -18.46 2.23
CA ALA A 72 -47.68 -17.90 2.54
C ALA A 72 -47.22 -18.58 3.83
N SER A 73 -46.24 -19.47 3.71
CA SER A 73 -45.65 -20.12 4.87
C SER A 73 -45.30 -19.03 5.87
N PRO A 74 -45.70 -19.17 7.14
CA PRO A 74 -45.51 -18.13 8.13
C PRO A 74 -44.04 -17.67 8.11
N PRO A 75 -43.78 -16.35 8.24
CA PRO A 75 -42.43 -15.82 8.16
C PRO A 75 -41.53 -16.53 9.17
N LEU A 76 -40.39 -17.03 8.67
CA LEU A 76 -39.46 -17.89 9.41
C LEU A 76 -38.87 -17.20 10.66
N MET A 77 -38.79 -15.86 10.64
CA MET A 77 -38.54 -15.00 11.80
C MET A 77 -39.40 -13.75 11.67
N THR A 78 -39.88 -13.23 12.80
CA THR A 78 -40.52 -11.91 12.82
C THR A 78 -39.46 -10.80 12.70
N PRO A 79 -39.82 -9.59 12.23
CA PRO A 79 -38.90 -8.46 12.20
C PRO A 79 -38.25 -8.17 13.57
N GLU A 80 -39.01 -8.31 14.66
CA GLU A 80 -38.53 -8.12 16.02
C GLU A 80 -37.47 -9.16 16.40
N GLN A 81 -37.64 -10.42 15.96
CA GLN A 81 -36.62 -11.46 16.15
C GLN A 81 -35.36 -11.17 15.35
N VAL A 82 -35.46 -10.61 14.13
CA VAL A 82 -34.28 -10.21 13.37
C VAL A 82 -33.53 -9.06 14.06
N GLU A 83 -34.27 -8.08 14.60
CA GLU A 83 -33.68 -6.98 15.37
C GLU A 83 -33.01 -7.46 16.66
N GLU A 84 -33.66 -8.34 17.42
CA GLU A 84 -33.10 -8.94 18.62
C GLU A 84 -31.85 -9.77 18.31
N PHE A 85 -31.85 -10.51 17.19
CA PHE A 85 -30.67 -11.24 16.71
C PHE A 85 -29.49 -10.30 16.45
N PHE A 86 -29.68 -9.21 15.68
CA PHE A 86 -28.60 -8.27 15.40
C PHE A 86 -28.08 -7.62 16.69
N LYS A 87 -28.97 -7.19 17.56
CA LYS A 87 -28.60 -6.56 18.83
C LYS A 87 -27.82 -7.52 19.74
N SER A 88 -28.30 -8.76 19.92
CA SER A 88 -27.64 -9.78 20.75
C SER A 88 -26.27 -10.14 20.18
N THR A 89 -26.20 -10.40 18.88
CA THR A 89 -24.96 -10.79 18.21
C THR A 89 -23.92 -9.67 18.25
N MET A 90 -24.31 -8.41 18.02
CA MET A 90 -23.38 -7.27 18.16
C MET A 90 -22.91 -7.09 19.60
N ALA A 91 -23.79 -7.19 20.59
CA ALA A 91 -23.42 -7.09 22.00
C ALA A 91 -22.42 -8.20 22.38
N ARG A 92 -22.62 -9.42 21.87
CA ARG A 92 -21.73 -10.55 22.06
C ARG A 92 -20.36 -10.31 21.42
N LEU A 93 -20.32 -9.96 20.13
CA LEU A 93 -19.08 -9.69 19.38
C LEU A 93 -18.29 -8.50 19.94
N THR A 94 -18.96 -7.50 20.49
CA THR A 94 -18.30 -6.34 21.12
C THR A 94 -17.84 -6.61 22.54
N SER A 95 -18.26 -7.70 23.17
CA SER A 95 -17.86 -8.04 24.53
C SER A 95 -16.37 -8.43 24.60
N PRO A 96 -15.63 -8.01 25.64
CA PRO A 96 -14.23 -8.39 25.81
C PRO A 96 -14.04 -9.91 25.97
N GLU A 97 -14.98 -10.58 26.63
CA GLU A 97 -14.94 -12.03 26.88
C GLU A 97 -15.02 -12.82 25.57
N GLU A 98 -15.99 -12.50 24.70
CA GLU A 98 -16.11 -13.17 23.41
C GLU A 98 -14.91 -12.85 22.51
N ARG A 99 -14.35 -11.63 22.57
CA ARG A 99 -13.16 -11.29 21.79
C ARG A 99 -11.95 -12.13 22.17
N GLU A 100 -11.72 -12.33 23.46
CA GLU A 100 -10.65 -13.21 23.93
C GLU A 100 -10.95 -14.69 23.62
N ASP A 101 -12.21 -15.11 23.68
CA ASP A 101 -12.63 -16.46 23.28
C ASP A 101 -12.40 -16.71 21.77
N ILE A 102 -12.87 -15.80 20.89
CA ILE A 102 -12.61 -15.85 19.45
C ILE A 102 -11.09 -15.86 19.21
N LYS A 103 -10.34 -14.96 19.85
CA LYS A 103 -8.88 -14.89 19.76
C LYS A 103 -8.21 -16.22 20.13
N SER A 104 -8.68 -16.90 21.17
CA SER A 104 -8.15 -18.19 21.61
C SER A 104 -8.50 -19.35 20.64
N LYS A 105 -9.58 -19.21 19.87
CA LYS A 105 -10.10 -20.20 18.92
C LYS A 105 -9.61 -19.99 17.49
N VAL A 106 -9.15 -18.79 17.15
CA VAL A 106 -8.53 -18.50 15.86
C VAL A 106 -7.19 -19.24 15.81
N THR A 107 -7.19 -20.37 15.11
CA THR A 107 -5.99 -21.13 14.75
C THR A 107 -5.81 -21.08 13.24
N VAL A 108 -4.67 -21.56 12.73
CA VAL A 108 -4.42 -21.69 11.29
C VAL A 108 -5.53 -22.49 10.59
N ASP A 109 -6.15 -23.45 11.29
CA ASP A 109 -7.17 -24.34 10.73
C ASP A 109 -8.61 -23.81 10.90
N VAL A 110 -8.83 -22.84 11.78
CA VAL A 110 -10.18 -22.32 12.09
C VAL A 110 -10.31 -20.89 11.57
N ARG A 111 -10.93 -20.77 10.39
CA ARG A 111 -11.16 -19.48 9.74
C ARG A 111 -12.18 -18.63 10.50
N ILE A 112 -11.95 -17.32 10.49
CA ILE A 112 -12.85 -16.32 11.11
C ILE A 112 -14.31 -16.42 10.60
N PRO A 113 -14.58 -16.55 9.29
CA PRO A 113 -15.96 -16.75 8.81
C PRO A 113 -16.66 -17.96 9.45
N ALA A 114 -15.93 -19.06 9.70
CA ALA A 114 -16.50 -20.23 10.35
C ALA A 114 -16.85 -19.96 11.82
N LEU A 115 -16.06 -19.15 12.52
CA LEU A 115 -16.37 -18.71 13.88
C LEU A 115 -17.59 -17.77 13.90
N LEU A 116 -17.72 -16.86 12.93
CA LEU A 116 -18.90 -16.01 12.80
C LEU A 116 -20.17 -16.85 12.57
N ILE A 117 -20.13 -17.79 11.63
CA ILE A 117 -21.27 -18.70 11.36
C ILE A 117 -21.64 -19.47 12.64
N LYS A 118 -20.64 -19.92 13.40
CA LYS A 118 -20.87 -20.59 14.69
C LYS A 118 -21.56 -19.68 15.71
N ILE A 119 -21.08 -18.44 15.88
CA ILE A 119 -21.67 -17.46 16.80
C ILE A 119 -23.11 -17.14 16.37
N GLN A 120 -23.35 -16.91 15.07
CA GLN A 120 -24.69 -16.67 14.53
C GLN A 120 -25.62 -17.87 14.80
N HIS A 121 -25.15 -19.09 14.59
CA HIS A 121 -25.94 -20.29 14.89
C HIS A 121 -26.28 -20.43 16.37
N GLU A 122 -25.35 -20.15 17.27
CA GLU A 122 -25.59 -20.20 18.72
C GLU A 122 -26.59 -19.13 19.16
N GLU A 123 -26.57 -17.94 18.57
CA GLU A 123 -27.57 -16.90 18.84
C GLU A 123 -28.96 -17.27 18.30
N LEU A 124 -29.05 -17.82 17.08
CA LEU A 124 -30.33 -18.30 16.53
C LEU A 124 -30.93 -19.42 17.41
N GLU A 125 -30.10 -20.34 17.90
CA GLU A 125 -30.54 -21.43 18.76
C GLU A 125 -31.08 -20.94 20.12
N LYS A 126 -30.47 -19.90 20.71
CA LYS A 126 -30.99 -19.24 21.93
C LYS A 126 -32.36 -18.62 21.73
N MET A 127 -32.66 -18.17 20.51
CA MET A 127 -33.95 -17.61 20.13
C MET A 127 -34.99 -18.67 19.75
N GLY A 128 -34.63 -19.95 19.79
CA GLY A 128 -35.50 -21.06 19.36
C GLY A 128 -35.71 -21.12 17.85
N VAL A 129 -34.85 -20.46 17.05
CA VAL A 129 -34.92 -20.45 15.59
C VAL A 129 -33.95 -21.50 15.05
N SER A 130 -34.42 -22.34 14.11
CA SER A 130 -33.53 -23.34 13.49
C SER A 130 -32.46 -22.65 12.64
N LYS A 131 -31.27 -23.26 12.54
CA LYS A 131 -30.14 -22.69 11.77
C LYS A 131 -30.53 -22.38 10.32
N LYS A 132 -31.25 -23.30 9.68
CA LYS A 132 -31.71 -23.17 8.30
C LYS A 132 -32.71 -22.02 8.16
N ASP A 133 -33.69 -21.96 9.06
CA ASP A 133 -34.77 -20.97 9.00
C ASP A 133 -34.23 -19.56 9.29
N GLY A 134 -33.34 -19.44 10.28
CA GLY A 134 -32.71 -18.18 10.63
C GLY A 134 -31.81 -17.65 9.51
N GLN A 135 -31.02 -18.52 8.87
CA GLN A 135 -30.17 -18.10 7.75
C GLN A 135 -31.00 -17.70 6.52
N GLN A 136 -32.11 -18.41 6.26
CA GLN A 136 -33.05 -18.02 5.21
C GLN A 136 -33.75 -16.70 5.53
N ALA A 137 -34.14 -16.47 6.78
CA ALA A 137 -34.76 -15.23 7.22
C ALA A 137 -33.80 -14.03 7.13
N LEU A 138 -32.54 -14.19 7.55
CA LEU A 138 -31.51 -13.14 7.46
C LEU A 138 -31.22 -12.78 5.99
N ASN A 139 -31.03 -13.80 5.13
CA ASN A 139 -30.84 -13.58 3.69
C ASN A 139 -32.06 -12.91 3.04
N GLY A 140 -33.27 -13.27 3.47
CA GLY A 140 -34.51 -12.63 3.05
C GLY A 140 -34.58 -11.17 3.49
N TYR A 141 -34.30 -10.90 4.77
CA TYR A 141 -34.34 -9.56 5.36
C TYR A 141 -33.41 -8.58 4.65
N THR A 142 -32.18 -9.01 4.35
CA THR A 142 -31.21 -8.21 3.58
C THR A 142 -31.68 -7.92 2.16
N ARG A 143 -32.42 -8.84 1.52
CA ARG A 143 -32.88 -8.68 0.12
C ARG A 143 -34.19 -7.91 -0.01
N THR A 144 -35.18 -8.19 0.83
CA THR A 144 -36.56 -7.71 0.63
C THR A 144 -36.91 -6.53 1.51
N THR A 145 -36.50 -6.56 2.77
CA THR A 145 -36.91 -5.56 3.76
C THR A 145 -35.98 -4.34 3.70
N ALA A 146 -34.67 -4.56 3.66
CA ALA A 146 -33.69 -3.50 3.53
C ALA A 146 -33.79 -2.72 2.20
N ALA A 147 -34.35 -3.32 1.13
CA ALA A 147 -34.51 -2.65 -0.16
C ALA A 147 -35.58 -1.54 -0.14
N GLY A 148 -36.54 -1.60 0.78
CA GLY A 148 -37.63 -0.62 0.91
C GLY A 148 -37.56 0.25 2.15
N ASP A 149 -36.81 -0.17 3.17
CA ASP A 149 -36.70 0.49 4.46
C ASP A 149 -35.24 0.92 4.72
N LYS A 150 -35.01 2.24 4.69
CA LYS A 150 -33.69 2.84 4.93
C LYS A 150 -33.15 2.53 6.31
N GLU A 151 -34.01 2.44 7.33
CA GLU A 151 -33.55 2.11 8.68
C GLU A 151 -33.13 0.64 8.77
N ALA A 152 -33.91 -0.26 8.16
CA ALA A 152 -33.54 -1.68 8.08
C ALA A 152 -32.20 -1.87 7.35
N HIS A 153 -31.98 -1.13 6.25
CA HIS A 153 -30.71 -1.14 5.53
C HIS A 153 -29.55 -0.68 6.41
N GLN A 154 -29.69 0.47 7.07
CA GLN A 154 -28.66 0.99 7.97
C GLN A 154 -28.30 0.00 9.09
N ARG A 155 -29.29 -0.74 9.62
CA ARG A 155 -29.03 -1.75 10.67
C ARG A 155 -28.22 -2.94 10.15
N VAL A 156 -28.49 -3.39 8.92
CA VAL A 156 -27.70 -4.44 8.28
C VAL A 156 -26.27 -3.97 8.04
N GLU A 157 -26.09 -2.72 7.60
CA GLU A 157 -24.76 -2.11 7.47
C GLU A 157 -24.05 -2.01 8.82
N ASP A 158 -24.70 -1.50 9.86
CA ASP A 158 -24.14 -1.38 11.21
C ASP A 158 -23.73 -2.74 11.78
N PHE A 159 -24.55 -3.77 11.56
CA PHE A 159 -24.25 -5.15 11.93
C PHE A 159 -23.00 -5.65 11.20
N THR A 160 -22.98 -5.49 9.88
CA THR A 160 -21.85 -5.92 9.03
C THR A 160 -20.56 -5.21 9.42
N HIS A 161 -20.63 -3.90 9.66
CA HIS A 161 -19.51 -3.09 10.10
C HIS A 161 -19.03 -3.48 11.51
N THR A 162 -19.94 -3.79 12.43
CA THR A 162 -19.58 -4.23 13.79
C THR A 162 -18.91 -5.60 13.81
N VAL A 163 -19.43 -6.53 13.00
CA VAL A 163 -18.82 -7.84 12.74
C VAL A 163 -17.41 -7.62 12.20
N TYR A 164 -17.28 -6.85 11.12
CA TYR A 164 -16.01 -6.54 10.48
C TYR A 164 -15.01 -5.91 11.46
N ALA A 165 -15.40 -4.84 12.14
CA ALA A 165 -14.55 -4.14 13.09
C ALA A 165 -14.09 -5.04 14.24
N THR A 166 -14.99 -5.92 14.73
CA THR A 166 -14.63 -6.88 15.77
C THR A 166 -13.64 -7.90 15.26
N PHE A 167 -13.86 -8.50 14.10
CA PHE A 167 -12.96 -9.52 13.58
C PHE A 167 -11.62 -8.94 13.14
N THR A 168 -11.61 -7.77 12.53
CA THR A 168 -10.39 -7.03 12.25
C THR A 168 -9.66 -6.70 13.56
N ALA A 169 -10.37 -6.32 14.63
CA ALA A 169 -9.75 -6.11 15.93
C ALA A 169 -9.23 -7.41 16.57
N VAL A 170 -9.96 -8.51 16.45
CA VAL A 170 -9.53 -9.82 16.96
C VAL A 170 -8.32 -10.29 16.17
N ALA A 171 -8.37 -10.30 14.84
CA ALA A 171 -7.23 -10.56 13.97
C ALA A 171 -6.04 -9.69 14.39
N ARG A 172 -6.22 -8.36 14.50
CA ARG A 172 -5.20 -7.42 14.98
C ARG A 172 -4.64 -7.79 16.35
N SER A 173 -5.47 -8.25 17.29
CA SER A 173 -5.07 -8.61 18.65
C SER A 173 -4.38 -9.97 18.77
N VAL A 174 -4.82 -10.97 17.98
CA VAL A 174 -4.11 -12.25 17.80
C VAL A 174 -2.73 -11.94 17.21
N THR A 175 -2.65 -10.96 16.31
CA THR A 175 -1.44 -10.54 15.61
C THR A 175 -0.50 -9.64 16.43
N ALA A 176 -0.85 -9.25 17.66
CA ALA A 176 -0.02 -8.38 18.50
C ALA A 176 1.09 -9.13 19.28
N GLY A 177 1.09 -10.48 19.25
CA GLY A 177 2.17 -11.33 19.80
C GLY A 177 3.34 -11.52 18.82
N ASP A 178 4.49 -11.97 19.33
CA ASP A 178 5.79 -12.09 18.63
C ASP A 178 5.66 -12.69 17.20
N ARG A 179 5.57 -11.77 16.24
CA ARG A 179 5.31 -11.91 14.80
C ARG A 179 3.96 -12.52 14.41
N PRO A 180 3.07 -11.69 13.82
CA PRO A 180 1.75 -12.11 13.40
C PRO A 180 1.74 -13.13 12.27
N ASP A 181 0.69 -13.95 12.20
CA ASP A 181 0.32 -14.56 10.93
C ASP A 181 -0.39 -13.51 10.07
N GLN A 182 0.41 -12.64 9.47
CA GLN A 182 0.00 -11.65 8.48
C GLN A 182 -0.84 -12.28 7.35
N ARG A 183 -0.68 -13.59 7.10
CA ARG A 183 -1.45 -14.32 6.10
C ARG A 183 -2.90 -14.43 6.50
N THR A 184 -3.19 -14.78 7.76
CA THR A 184 -4.56 -14.87 8.26
C THR A 184 -5.30 -13.55 8.07
N PHE A 185 -4.65 -12.41 8.33
CA PHE A 185 -5.27 -11.11 8.08
C PHE A 185 -5.62 -10.90 6.60
N ILE A 186 -4.70 -11.19 5.68
CA ILE A 186 -4.95 -11.06 4.23
C ILE A 186 -6.01 -12.05 3.74
N GLU A 187 -6.00 -13.29 4.24
CA GLU A 187 -7.00 -14.30 3.91
C GLU A 187 -8.39 -13.91 4.40
N VAL A 188 -8.48 -13.36 5.61
CA VAL A 188 -9.73 -12.85 6.16
C VAL A 188 -10.28 -11.71 5.30
N LEU A 189 -9.43 -10.78 4.88
CA LEU A 189 -9.85 -9.73 3.95
C LEU A 189 -10.35 -10.32 2.63
N ARG A 190 -9.66 -11.30 2.05
CA ARG A 190 -10.07 -11.99 0.80
C ARG A 190 -11.38 -12.75 0.94
N ASP A 191 -11.59 -13.45 2.06
CA ASP A 191 -12.83 -14.18 2.35
C ASP A 191 -14.02 -13.21 2.54
N MET A 192 -13.76 -11.93 2.78
CA MET A 192 -14.76 -10.86 2.92
C MET A 192 -14.90 -9.98 1.67
N GLU A 193 -14.28 -10.36 0.54
CA GLU A 193 -14.43 -9.62 -0.71
C GLU A 193 -15.92 -9.53 -1.09
N PRO A 194 -16.49 -8.31 -1.20
CA PRO A 194 -17.91 -8.16 -1.46
C PRO A 194 -18.24 -8.54 -2.90
N ALA A 195 -19.48 -8.98 -3.11
CA ALA A 195 -19.95 -9.40 -4.44
C ALA A 195 -20.08 -8.24 -5.44
N GLU A 196 -20.31 -7.03 -4.94
CA GLU A 196 -20.42 -5.81 -5.73
C GLU A 196 -19.33 -4.82 -5.30
N GLU A 197 -18.67 -4.21 -6.29
CA GLU A 197 -17.63 -3.20 -6.07
C GLU A 197 -18.26 -1.80 -6.02
N GLU A 198 -17.85 -0.99 -5.05
CA GLU A 198 -18.17 0.44 -4.97
C GLU A 198 -17.41 1.21 -6.07
N THR A 199 -18.13 2.02 -6.83
CA THR A 199 -17.63 2.73 -8.02
C THR A 199 -17.87 4.24 -8.00
N GLU A 200 -18.62 4.76 -7.03
CA GLU A 200 -19.04 6.16 -6.98
C GLU A 200 -18.65 6.84 -5.67
N ALA A 201 -18.82 6.16 -4.53
CA ALA A 201 -18.61 6.76 -3.22
C ALA A 201 -17.13 7.05 -2.95
N LYS A 202 -16.84 8.23 -2.38
CA LYS A 202 -15.48 8.58 -1.98
C LYS A 202 -14.99 7.69 -0.85
N LEU A 203 -13.71 7.30 -0.91
CA LEU A 203 -13.05 6.64 0.21
C LEU A 203 -13.00 7.54 1.44
N THR A 204 -13.50 7.03 2.55
CA THR A 204 -13.38 7.67 3.87
C THR A 204 -11.95 7.52 4.41
N PRO A 205 -11.52 8.38 5.35
CA PRO A 205 -10.20 8.23 6.00
C PRO A 205 -9.97 6.84 6.60
N ALA A 206 -11.00 6.22 7.18
CA ALA A 206 -10.91 4.88 7.76
C ALA A 206 -10.61 3.81 6.69
N GLN A 207 -11.34 3.85 5.56
CA GLN A 207 -11.12 2.93 4.43
C GLN A 207 -9.73 3.11 3.80
N ILE A 208 -9.24 4.37 3.71
CA ILE A 208 -7.88 4.64 3.21
C ILE A 208 -6.82 4.05 4.15
N MET A 209 -6.98 4.23 5.46
CA MET A 209 -6.07 3.67 6.46
C MET A 209 -6.02 2.14 6.39
N GLU A 210 -7.19 1.51 6.25
CA GLU A 210 -7.33 0.06 6.10
C GLU A 210 -6.68 -0.45 4.82
N PHE A 211 -6.91 0.23 3.70
CA PHE A 211 -6.23 -0.07 2.43
C PHE A 211 -4.70 -0.02 2.56
N PHE A 212 -4.17 1.02 3.23
CA PHE A 212 -2.72 1.13 3.45
C PHE A 212 -2.18 0.00 4.35
N GLU A 213 -2.90 -0.38 5.40
CA GLU A 213 -2.52 -1.48 6.29
C GLU A 213 -2.57 -2.84 5.58
N ALA A 214 -3.61 -3.09 4.79
CA ALA A 214 -3.75 -4.30 4.01
C ALA A 214 -2.64 -4.45 2.98
N CYS A 215 -2.30 -3.38 2.25
CA CYS A 215 -1.20 -3.41 1.29
C CYS A 215 0.17 -3.58 1.96
N ASP A 216 0.43 -2.85 3.05
CA ASP A 216 1.69 -2.97 3.78
C ASP A 216 1.87 -4.39 4.34
N THR A 217 0.78 -5.00 4.82
CA THR A 217 0.79 -6.37 5.31
C THR A 217 1.05 -7.36 4.19
N LEU A 218 0.36 -7.21 3.05
CA LEU A 218 0.54 -8.04 1.86
C LEU A 218 2.00 -8.00 1.35
N LEU A 219 2.61 -6.81 1.28
CA LEU A 219 3.98 -6.62 0.83
C LEU A 219 5.03 -7.05 1.87
N ALA A 220 4.66 -7.13 3.14
CA ALA A 220 5.52 -7.66 4.19
C ALA A 220 5.61 -9.19 4.19
N LEU A 221 4.65 -9.87 3.57
CA LEU A 221 4.61 -11.33 3.54
C LEU A 221 5.83 -11.96 2.86
N PRO A 222 6.40 -13.06 3.41
CA PRO A 222 7.56 -13.73 2.81
C PRO A 222 7.33 -14.23 1.38
N GLU A 223 6.17 -14.83 1.10
CA GLU A 223 5.83 -15.36 -0.23
C GLU A 223 5.67 -14.24 -1.26
N THR A 224 5.05 -13.11 -0.88
CA THR A 224 5.03 -11.90 -1.72
C THR A 224 6.46 -11.45 -2.08
N LYS A 225 7.36 -11.38 -1.10
CA LYS A 225 8.75 -10.97 -1.33
C LYS A 225 9.52 -11.95 -2.21
N GLU A 226 9.33 -13.24 -1.99
CA GLU A 226 9.91 -14.30 -2.82
C GLU A 226 9.41 -14.21 -4.27
N SER A 227 8.11 -13.98 -4.46
CA SER A 227 7.49 -13.79 -5.78
C SER A 227 8.07 -12.58 -6.52
N LEU A 228 8.12 -11.41 -5.86
CA LEU A 228 8.68 -10.18 -6.45
C LEU A 228 10.16 -10.34 -6.80
N ARG A 229 10.93 -11.03 -5.94
CA ARG A 229 12.34 -11.31 -6.21
C ARG A 229 12.52 -12.27 -7.38
N LYS A 230 11.71 -13.33 -7.44
CA LYS A 230 11.73 -14.29 -8.55
C LYS A 230 11.46 -13.57 -9.88
N GLU A 231 10.42 -12.74 -9.94
CA GLU A 231 10.10 -11.93 -11.11
C GLU A 231 11.27 -11.01 -11.52
N PHE A 232 11.91 -10.33 -10.56
CA PHE A 232 13.06 -9.49 -10.86
C PHE A 232 14.24 -10.29 -11.41
N LEU A 233 14.53 -11.47 -10.87
CA LEU A 233 15.61 -12.33 -11.36
C LEU A 233 15.34 -12.83 -12.79
N GLU A 234 14.08 -13.14 -13.12
CA GLU A 234 13.67 -13.62 -14.43
C GLU A 234 13.64 -12.50 -15.49
N THR A 235 13.15 -11.31 -15.13
CA THR A 235 12.92 -10.21 -16.08
C THR A 235 14.03 -9.16 -16.11
N GLN A 236 14.81 -9.05 -15.03
CA GLN A 236 15.75 -7.95 -14.76
C GLN A 236 15.08 -6.55 -14.80
N VAL A 237 13.76 -6.50 -14.62
CA VAL A 237 12.96 -5.27 -14.56
C VAL A 237 12.40 -5.13 -13.14
N PRO A 238 12.44 -3.94 -12.52
CA PRO A 238 11.82 -3.72 -11.22
C PRO A 238 10.33 -4.12 -11.23
N PRO A 239 9.83 -4.87 -10.22
CA PRO A 239 8.48 -5.46 -10.23
C PRO A 239 7.39 -4.43 -9.86
N ASP A 240 7.47 -3.23 -10.44
CA ASP A 240 6.56 -2.12 -10.17
C ASP A 240 5.13 -2.47 -10.60
N GLU A 241 4.97 -3.12 -11.76
CA GLU A 241 3.66 -3.53 -12.29
C GLU A 241 2.98 -4.56 -11.38
N THR A 242 3.73 -5.53 -10.86
CA THR A 242 3.22 -6.55 -9.94
C THR A 242 2.81 -5.94 -8.61
N ILE A 243 3.60 -5.02 -8.04
CA ILE A 243 3.23 -4.31 -6.81
C ILE A 243 1.93 -3.51 -7.02
N VAL A 244 1.81 -2.79 -8.14
CA VAL A 244 0.57 -2.05 -8.48
C VAL A 244 -0.60 -3.00 -8.68
N GLY A 245 -0.39 -4.16 -9.32
CA GLY A 245 -1.40 -5.20 -9.48
C GLY A 245 -1.90 -5.75 -8.14
N MET A 246 -1.00 -6.00 -7.19
CA MET A 246 -1.33 -6.43 -5.83
C MET A 246 -2.14 -5.36 -5.08
N GLN A 247 -1.74 -4.09 -5.17
CA GLN A 247 -2.48 -2.97 -4.56
C GLN A 247 -3.88 -2.82 -5.16
N ARG A 248 -4.03 -2.96 -6.49
CA ARG A 248 -5.33 -2.92 -7.16
C ARG A 248 -6.22 -4.10 -6.79
N SER A 249 -5.65 -5.30 -6.66
CA SER A 249 -6.38 -6.46 -6.14
C SER A 249 -6.86 -6.21 -4.72
N MET A 250 -6.08 -5.53 -3.89
CA MET A 250 -6.47 -5.22 -2.51
C MET A 250 -7.62 -4.20 -2.44
N LEU A 251 -7.69 -3.23 -3.37
CA LEU A 251 -8.87 -2.35 -3.47
C LEU A 251 -10.14 -3.15 -3.71
N ARG A 252 -10.09 -4.10 -4.65
CA ARG A 252 -11.22 -5.00 -4.93
C ARG A 252 -11.60 -5.82 -3.70
N THR A 253 -10.61 -6.41 -3.02
CA THR A 253 -10.84 -7.17 -1.78
C THR A 253 -11.53 -6.34 -0.70
N LEU A 254 -11.26 -5.03 -0.63
CA LEU A 254 -11.93 -4.09 0.27
C LEU A 254 -13.25 -3.52 -0.27
N GLY A 255 -13.70 -4.00 -1.44
CA GLY A 255 -14.97 -3.63 -2.04
C GLY A 255 -14.97 -2.39 -2.91
N PHE A 256 -13.81 -1.95 -3.39
CA PHE A 256 -13.71 -0.80 -4.28
C PHE A 256 -13.26 -1.21 -5.67
N SER A 257 -13.87 -0.61 -6.68
CA SER A 257 -13.38 -0.78 -8.04
C SER A 257 -11.95 -0.25 -8.14
N PRO A 258 -11.00 -1.02 -8.71
CA PRO A 258 -9.59 -0.62 -8.73
C PRO A 258 -9.33 0.75 -9.39
N ASP A 259 -10.07 1.09 -10.44
CA ASP A 259 -9.91 2.39 -11.13
C ASP A 259 -10.49 3.54 -10.31
N HIS A 260 -11.64 3.32 -9.68
CA HIS A 260 -12.27 4.30 -8.79
C HIS A 260 -11.40 4.56 -7.55
N GLY A 261 -10.96 3.50 -6.87
CA GLY A 261 -10.09 3.62 -5.69
C GLY A 261 -8.78 4.33 -6.01
N VAL A 262 -8.18 4.05 -7.18
CA VAL A 262 -6.99 4.78 -7.65
C VAL A 262 -7.30 6.26 -7.92
N ALA A 263 -8.45 6.59 -8.52
CA ALA A 263 -8.87 7.97 -8.72
C ALA A 263 -9.04 8.72 -7.39
N CYS A 264 -9.68 8.08 -6.39
CA CYS A 264 -9.80 8.62 -5.03
C CYS A 264 -8.42 8.85 -4.38
N LEU A 265 -7.51 7.89 -4.47
CA LEU A 265 -6.16 8.03 -3.90
C LEU A 265 -5.29 9.08 -4.62
N ASN A 266 -5.53 9.33 -5.92
CA ASN A 266 -4.88 10.42 -6.63
C ASN A 266 -5.44 11.80 -6.24
N ALA A 267 -6.71 11.88 -5.84
CA ALA A 267 -7.35 13.09 -5.31
C ALA A 267 -7.05 13.34 -3.82
N PHE A 268 -6.30 12.43 -3.18
CA PHE A 268 -6.05 12.41 -1.74
C PHE A 268 -5.60 13.74 -1.12
N SER A 269 -4.57 14.38 -1.66
CA SER A 269 -4.06 15.66 -1.11
C SER A 269 -5.04 16.82 -1.26
N LYS A 270 -5.99 16.73 -2.19
CA LYS A 270 -7.05 17.73 -2.38
C LYS A 270 -8.21 17.47 -1.42
N ASP A 271 -8.57 16.22 -1.22
CA ASP A 271 -9.71 15.82 -0.39
C ASP A 271 -9.38 15.87 1.11
N PHE A 272 -8.10 15.68 1.50
CA PHE A 272 -7.64 15.67 2.89
C PHE A 272 -6.35 16.51 3.09
N PRO A 273 -6.40 17.84 2.85
CA PRO A 273 -5.22 18.70 2.95
C PRO A 273 -4.72 18.86 4.39
N ASP A 274 -5.64 18.86 5.37
CA ASP A 274 -5.33 19.16 6.78
C ASP A 274 -5.20 17.91 7.67
N ASP A 275 -5.35 16.70 7.12
CA ASP A 275 -5.23 15.45 7.89
C ASP A 275 -3.77 14.96 7.92
N GLU A 276 -2.97 15.53 8.82
CA GLU A 276 -1.55 15.19 8.99
C GLU A 276 -1.31 13.70 9.24
N LYS A 277 -2.22 13.05 9.99
CA LYS A 277 -2.09 11.63 10.33
C LYS A 277 -2.22 10.77 9.08
N LEU A 278 -3.21 11.08 8.24
CA LEU A 278 -3.43 10.37 6.98
C LEU A 278 -2.30 10.65 5.97
N GLN A 279 -1.80 11.89 5.90
CA GLN A 279 -0.62 12.23 5.08
C GLN A 279 0.63 11.45 5.51
N MET A 280 0.90 11.36 6.82
CA MET A 280 1.99 10.55 7.36
C MET A 280 1.83 9.06 7.01
N ARG A 281 0.59 8.53 7.09
CA ARG A 281 0.32 7.14 6.71
C ARG A 281 0.55 6.88 5.23
N LEU A 282 0.16 7.80 4.34
CA LEU A 282 0.45 7.73 2.91
C LEU A 282 1.96 7.67 2.66
N GLN A 283 2.76 8.50 3.34
CA GLN A 283 4.22 8.46 3.24
C GLN A 283 4.79 7.10 3.68
N GLN A 284 4.26 6.53 4.76
CA GLN A 284 4.66 5.20 5.21
C GLN A 284 4.32 4.11 4.19
N PHE A 285 3.12 4.15 3.61
CA PHE A 285 2.67 3.23 2.57
C PHE A 285 3.58 3.28 1.33
N MET A 286 3.88 4.49 0.83
CA MET A 286 4.80 4.67 -0.30
C MET A 286 6.19 4.10 0.00
N ARG A 287 6.69 4.33 1.22
CA ARG A 287 7.97 3.78 1.68
C ARG A 287 7.92 2.26 1.73
N CYS A 288 6.83 1.64 2.17
CA CYS A 288 6.70 0.17 2.22
C CYS A 288 6.80 -0.43 0.81
N ALA A 289 6.06 0.11 -0.16
CA ALA A 289 6.16 -0.30 -1.57
C ALA A 289 7.59 -0.11 -2.14
N SER A 290 8.22 1.03 -1.87
CA SER A 290 9.61 1.28 -2.27
C SER A 290 10.59 0.28 -1.64
N MET A 291 10.38 -0.09 -0.37
CA MET A 291 11.22 -1.05 0.33
C MET A 291 11.04 -2.47 -0.23
N ALA A 292 9.81 -2.90 -0.49
CA ALA A 292 9.52 -4.20 -1.12
C ALA A 292 10.19 -4.31 -2.50
N ARG A 293 10.09 -3.24 -3.31
CA ARG A 293 10.80 -3.15 -4.60
C ARG A 293 12.32 -3.26 -4.43
N GLN A 294 12.92 -2.48 -3.52
CA GLN A 294 14.36 -2.52 -3.30
C GLN A 294 14.83 -3.88 -2.75
N GLU A 295 14.04 -4.50 -1.88
CA GLU A 295 14.31 -5.84 -1.35
C GLU A 295 14.30 -6.89 -2.46
N ALA A 296 13.35 -6.81 -3.39
CA ALA A 296 13.31 -7.69 -4.56
C ALA A 296 14.56 -7.54 -5.45
N MET A 297 15.01 -6.29 -5.66
CA MET A 297 16.16 -5.98 -6.52
C MET A 297 17.52 -6.35 -5.91
N LEU A 298 17.70 -6.14 -4.61
CA LEU A 298 18.99 -6.29 -3.93
C LEU A 298 19.10 -7.61 -3.14
N GLY A 299 17.96 -8.19 -2.78
CA GLY A 299 17.87 -9.20 -1.73
C GLY A 299 17.90 -8.59 -0.33
N LYS A 300 17.35 -9.33 0.64
CA LYS A 300 17.17 -8.90 2.02
C LYS A 300 18.48 -8.51 2.72
N GLU A 301 19.55 -9.29 2.54
CA GLU A 301 20.82 -9.04 3.21
C GLU A 301 21.49 -7.75 2.73
N GLU A 302 21.55 -7.54 1.42
CA GLU A 302 22.17 -6.35 0.83
C GLU A 302 21.35 -5.09 1.14
N LEU A 303 20.01 -5.19 1.07
CA LEU A 303 19.14 -4.11 1.50
C LEU A 303 19.38 -3.76 2.98
N THR A 304 19.47 -4.76 3.85
CA THR A 304 19.74 -4.56 5.27
C THR A 304 21.06 -3.84 5.48
N LYS A 305 22.14 -4.25 4.78
CA LYS A 305 23.44 -3.57 4.83
C LYS A 305 23.33 -2.10 4.40
N ARG A 306 22.63 -1.81 3.30
CA ARG A 306 22.41 -0.43 2.83
C ARG A 306 21.60 0.41 3.80
N MET A 307 20.56 -0.17 4.40
CA MET A 307 19.78 0.52 5.44
C MET A 307 20.63 0.88 6.65
N HIS A 308 21.49 -0.03 7.13
CA HIS A 308 22.39 0.26 8.25
C HIS A 308 23.38 1.38 7.91
N VAL A 309 23.96 1.36 6.70
CA VAL A 309 24.86 2.43 6.24
C VAL A 309 24.11 3.76 6.14
N HIS A 310 22.90 3.75 5.59
CA HIS A 310 22.07 4.95 5.47
C HIS A 310 21.66 5.50 6.84
N GLN A 311 21.21 4.64 7.75
CA GLN A 311 20.85 5.02 9.12
C GLN A 311 22.05 5.58 9.88
N ALA A 312 23.22 4.93 9.78
CA ALA A 312 24.45 5.44 10.39
C ALA A 312 24.84 6.80 9.80
N THR A 313 24.67 7.00 8.50
CA THR A 313 24.95 8.28 7.84
C THR A 313 23.96 9.37 8.28
N ALA A 314 22.67 9.07 8.33
CA ALA A 314 21.63 9.98 8.78
C ALA A 314 21.81 10.40 10.24
N MET A 315 22.18 9.46 11.12
CA MET A 315 22.51 9.78 12.53
C MET A 315 23.73 10.70 12.62
N LYS A 316 24.76 10.48 11.80
CA LYS A 316 25.93 11.36 11.72
C LYS A 316 25.52 12.76 11.25
N GLU A 317 24.72 12.86 10.19
CA GLU A 317 24.22 14.13 9.67
C GLU A 317 23.34 14.88 10.68
N HIS A 318 22.47 14.19 11.39
CA HIS A 318 21.66 14.79 12.45
C HIS A 318 22.52 15.34 13.58
N LYS A 319 23.53 14.58 14.03
CA LYS A 319 24.51 15.06 15.02
C LYS A 319 25.25 16.30 14.52
N MET A 320 25.67 16.34 13.25
CA MET A 320 26.30 17.53 12.66
C MET A 320 25.35 18.72 12.65
N ALA A 321 24.08 18.52 12.28
CA ALA A 321 23.09 19.58 12.25
C ALA A 321 22.85 20.17 13.65
N MET A 322 22.77 19.32 14.69
CA MET A 322 22.67 19.78 16.07
C MET A 322 23.90 20.59 16.50
N GLU A 323 25.11 20.08 16.25
CA GLU A 323 26.35 20.81 16.59
C GLU A 323 26.44 22.16 15.85
N LEU A 324 26.08 22.20 14.55
CA LEU A 324 26.04 23.44 13.76
C LEU A 324 25.01 24.45 14.30
N SER A 325 23.85 23.97 14.76
CA SER A 325 22.82 24.83 15.34
C SER A 325 23.22 25.42 16.68
N ALA A 326 24.13 24.76 17.41
CA ALA A 326 24.66 25.23 18.68
C ALA A 326 25.82 26.23 18.53
N LEU A 327 26.44 26.32 17.34
CA LEU A 327 27.49 27.30 17.07
C LEU A 327 26.89 28.69 16.90
N ASP A 328 27.47 29.67 17.61
CA ASP A 328 27.23 31.08 17.38
C ASP A 328 27.98 31.58 16.12
N GLU A 329 27.90 32.88 15.84
CA GLU A 329 28.55 33.46 14.65
C GLU A 329 30.08 33.34 14.71
N ALA A 330 30.67 33.51 15.90
CA ALA A 330 32.11 33.33 16.12
C ALA A 330 32.54 31.87 15.88
N GLY A 331 31.79 30.90 16.39
CA GLY A 331 32.03 29.49 16.18
C GLY A 331 31.90 29.05 14.71
N ARG A 332 30.93 29.61 13.97
CA ARG A 332 30.81 29.38 12.52
C ARG A 332 31.98 29.98 11.74
N ALA A 333 32.45 31.17 12.11
CA ALA A 333 33.62 31.81 11.50
C ALA A 333 34.89 30.99 11.78
N ASP A 334 35.07 30.51 13.00
CA ASP A 334 36.21 29.66 13.37
C ASP A 334 36.19 28.33 12.60
N LEU A 335 35.05 27.64 12.55
CA LEU A 335 34.89 26.42 11.74
C LEU A 335 35.26 26.66 10.27
N THR A 336 34.79 27.76 9.69
CA THR A 336 35.09 28.13 8.29
C THR A 336 36.59 28.35 8.08
N LYS A 337 37.26 29.02 9.03
CA LYS A 337 38.70 29.25 9.01
C LYS A 337 39.47 27.93 9.12
N ARG A 338 39.14 27.08 10.10
CA ARG A 338 39.78 25.77 10.28
C ARG A 338 39.67 24.89 9.04
N VAL A 339 38.48 24.81 8.44
CA VAL A 339 38.27 24.02 7.22
C VAL A 339 39.02 24.62 6.02
N SER A 340 39.11 25.94 5.91
CA SER A 340 39.89 26.60 4.83
C SER A 340 41.39 26.31 4.95
N GLU A 341 41.94 26.39 6.15
CA GLU A 341 43.34 26.04 6.43
C GLU A 341 43.61 24.55 6.16
N MET A 342 42.69 23.69 6.58
CA MET A 342 42.71 22.26 6.34
C MET A 342 42.67 21.92 4.84
N GLN A 343 41.75 22.51 4.08
CA GLN A 343 41.65 22.33 2.63
C GLN A 343 42.93 22.78 1.92
N ARG A 344 43.54 23.89 2.34
CA ARG A 344 44.83 24.35 1.82
C ARG A 344 45.94 23.34 2.10
N ARG A 345 46.01 22.80 3.32
CA ARG A 345 46.99 21.76 3.67
C ARG A 345 46.80 20.48 2.84
N HIS A 346 45.56 20.00 2.70
CA HIS A 346 45.27 18.82 1.87
C HIS A 346 45.58 19.06 0.39
N ALA A 347 45.26 20.25 -0.15
CA ALA A 347 45.59 20.59 -1.53
C ALA A 347 47.10 20.55 -1.77
N LEU A 348 47.90 21.13 -0.87
CA LEU A 348 49.35 21.08 -0.95
C LEU A 348 49.88 19.65 -0.87
N ALA A 349 49.40 18.84 0.08
CA ALA A 349 49.80 17.44 0.19
C ALA A 349 49.47 16.65 -1.09
N VAL A 350 48.24 16.77 -1.62
CA VAL A 350 47.81 16.09 -2.84
C VAL A 350 48.60 16.52 -4.08
N MET A 351 49.08 17.77 -4.14
CA MET A 351 49.95 18.25 -5.21
C MET A 351 51.35 17.62 -5.17
N THR A 352 51.85 17.21 -4.00
CA THR A 352 53.15 16.53 -3.87
C THR A 352 53.10 15.05 -4.22
N LEU A 353 51.91 14.44 -4.21
CA LEU A 353 51.70 13.04 -4.56
C LEU A 353 51.63 12.91 -6.09
N THR A 354 52.37 11.96 -6.63
CA THR A 354 52.55 11.83 -8.09
C THR A 354 51.53 10.86 -8.68
N THR A 355 51.18 9.80 -7.95
CA THR A 355 50.28 8.75 -8.43
C THR A 355 48.84 8.94 -7.93
N GLN A 356 47.88 8.31 -8.60
CA GLN A 356 46.48 8.31 -8.17
C GLN A 356 46.28 7.48 -6.89
N GLU A 357 47.02 6.39 -6.75
CA GLU A 357 46.94 5.50 -5.59
C GLU A 357 47.40 6.20 -4.30
N GLU A 358 48.52 6.94 -4.37
CA GLU A 358 48.99 7.77 -3.26
C GLU A 358 47.94 8.80 -2.82
N ARG A 359 47.30 9.47 -3.78
CA ARG A 359 46.25 10.47 -3.49
C ARG A 359 45.05 9.82 -2.80
N LEU A 360 44.62 8.64 -3.26
CA LEU A 360 43.52 7.90 -2.64
C LEU A 360 43.90 7.41 -1.23
N ALA A 361 45.14 6.93 -1.04
CA ALA A 361 45.64 6.53 0.27
C ALA A 361 45.68 7.72 1.24
N TYR A 362 46.14 8.89 0.78
CA TYR A 362 46.14 10.12 1.57
C TYR A 362 44.73 10.55 1.96
N ILE A 363 43.78 10.59 1.01
CA ILE A 363 42.39 10.97 1.28
C ILE A 363 41.73 10.01 2.28
N LYS A 364 42.00 8.70 2.16
CA LYS A 364 41.54 7.68 3.12
C LYS A 364 42.17 7.84 4.51
N GLY A 365 43.37 8.40 4.60
CA GLY A 365 44.11 8.64 5.83
C GLY A 365 43.80 9.96 6.53
N ILE A 366 42.92 10.80 5.97
CA ILE A 366 42.50 12.06 6.64
C ILE A 366 41.85 11.69 7.98
N PRO A 367 42.28 12.28 9.11
CA PRO A 367 41.70 12.02 10.42
C PRO A 367 40.18 12.21 10.42
N THR A 368 39.47 11.34 11.10
CA THR A 368 38.00 11.36 11.16
C THR A 368 37.47 12.73 11.55
N GLU A 369 38.07 13.40 12.54
CA GLU A 369 37.70 14.76 13.00
C GLU A 369 37.75 15.81 11.88
N GLU A 370 38.80 15.77 11.05
CA GLU A 370 38.94 16.67 9.90
C GLU A 370 37.85 16.44 8.85
N GLN A 371 37.51 15.16 8.61
CA GLN A 371 36.40 14.81 7.72
C GLN A 371 35.06 15.35 8.25
N TRP A 372 34.85 15.33 9.58
CA TRP A 372 33.65 15.89 10.22
C TRP A 372 33.55 17.39 10.05
N ASP A 373 34.65 18.14 10.27
CA ASP A 373 34.65 19.60 10.10
C ASP A 373 34.38 20.00 8.63
N ILE A 374 34.95 19.28 7.67
CA ILE A 374 34.64 19.46 6.24
C ILE A 374 33.15 19.19 5.94
N ALA A 375 32.59 18.12 6.50
CA ALA A 375 31.19 17.76 6.30
C ALA A 375 30.24 18.80 6.91
N LYS A 376 30.53 19.31 8.12
CA LYS A 376 29.79 20.40 8.75
C LYS A 376 29.81 21.67 7.90
N LEU A 377 30.97 22.08 7.37
CA LEU A 377 31.03 23.26 6.51
C LEU A 377 30.18 23.09 5.25
N LYS A 378 30.22 21.91 4.60
CA LYS A 378 29.38 21.62 3.42
C LYS A 378 27.88 21.72 3.74
N MET A 379 27.44 21.23 4.91
CA MET A 379 26.06 21.36 5.35
C MET A 379 25.68 22.83 5.61
N LEU A 380 26.55 23.58 6.29
CA LEU A 380 26.33 25.00 6.54
C LEU A 380 26.20 25.80 5.22
N THR A 381 27.09 25.57 4.25
CA THR A 381 27.02 26.21 2.93
C THR A 381 25.73 25.85 2.19
N ARG A 382 25.27 24.59 2.28
CA ARG A 382 23.99 24.17 1.70
C ARG A 382 22.81 24.91 2.32
N HIS A 383 22.77 25.04 3.64
CA HIS A 383 21.69 25.76 4.34
C HIS A 383 21.68 27.24 4.00
N LEU A 384 22.85 27.89 3.92
CA LEU A 384 22.97 29.29 3.51
C LEU A 384 22.49 29.49 2.07
N LYS A 385 22.85 28.58 1.17
CA LYS A 385 22.38 28.62 -0.23
C LYS A 385 20.85 28.44 -0.31
N MET A 386 20.28 27.48 0.42
CA MET A 386 18.83 27.28 0.48
C MET A 386 18.09 28.50 1.05
N ALA A 387 18.66 29.18 2.05
CA ALA A 387 18.08 30.41 2.60
C ALA A 387 18.16 31.60 1.61
N GLN A 388 19.23 31.69 0.82
CA GLN A 388 19.37 32.70 -0.23
C GLN A 388 18.40 32.45 -1.40
N ASP A 389 18.30 31.19 -1.84
CA ASP A 389 17.43 30.79 -2.95
C ASP A 389 15.94 30.87 -2.55
N GLY A 390 15.59 30.55 -1.30
CA GLY A 390 14.22 30.66 -0.77
C GLY A 390 13.77 32.09 -0.45
N GLY A 391 14.69 33.06 -0.41
CA GLY A 391 14.37 34.49 -0.27
C GLY A 391 14.01 35.17 -1.60
N HIS A 392 14.22 34.50 -2.73
CA HIS A 392 13.68 34.89 -4.04
C HIS A 392 12.32 34.23 -4.25
N ASP A 393 11.38 34.47 -3.33
CA ASP A 393 9.98 34.22 -3.64
C ASP A 393 9.59 35.21 -4.73
N HIS A 394 9.56 34.70 -5.96
CA HIS A 394 8.99 35.37 -7.09
C HIS A 394 7.54 35.67 -6.76
N GLY A 395 7.30 36.90 -6.29
CA GLY A 395 6.07 37.64 -6.51
C GLY A 395 5.82 37.81 -8.00
N HIS A 396 5.66 36.69 -8.72
CA HIS A 396 4.87 36.66 -9.93
C HIS A 396 3.43 36.87 -9.47
N ALA A 397 3.09 38.14 -9.35
CA ALA A 397 1.74 38.61 -9.56
C ALA A 397 1.26 37.99 -10.88
N HIS A 398 0.51 36.90 -10.77
CA HIS A 398 -0.37 36.47 -11.84
C HIS A 398 -1.36 37.61 -12.05
N GLY A 399 -1.01 38.53 -12.94
CA GLY A 399 -1.97 39.40 -13.58
C GLY A 399 -3.05 38.49 -14.18
N GLN A 400 -4.24 38.53 -13.58
CA GLN A 400 -5.43 37.98 -14.21
C GLN A 400 -5.52 38.58 -15.62
N PRO A 401 -5.59 37.75 -16.68
CA PRO A 401 -6.03 38.27 -17.96
C PRO A 401 -7.47 38.75 -17.79
N GLY A 402 -7.65 40.06 -17.93
CA GLY A 402 -8.94 40.72 -17.85
C GLY A 402 -9.95 40.05 -18.76
N THR A 403 -11.10 39.72 -18.18
CA THR A 403 -12.33 39.42 -18.89
C THR A 403 -12.70 40.65 -19.72
N ALA A 404 -12.49 40.56 -21.03
CA ALA A 404 -12.97 41.54 -21.99
C ALA A 404 -14.51 41.55 -21.95
N ALA A 405 -15.04 42.72 -21.63
CA ALA A 405 -16.46 43.02 -21.61
C ALA A 405 -17.08 42.84 -23.00
N ALA A 406 -18.21 42.13 -23.03
CA ALA A 406 -19.15 42.13 -24.12
C ALA A 406 -19.92 43.47 -24.10
N GLN A 407 -19.70 44.32 -25.10
CA GLN A 407 -20.54 45.48 -25.42
C GLN A 407 -20.65 45.64 -26.94
N GLY A 408 -21.89 45.71 -27.43
CA GLY A 408 -22.26 46.05 -28.81
C GLY A 408 -22.96 44.89 -29.54
N GLN A 409 -24.14 45.01 -30.14
CA GLN A 409 -24.96 46.16 -30.50
C GLN A 409 -26.43 45.72 -30.60
N SER A 410 -27.32 46.46 -29.94
CA SER A 410 -28.74 46.51 -30.25
C SER A 410 -28.95 47.54 -31.36
N GLY A 411 -29.18 47.07 -32.59
CA GLY A 411 -29.64 47.90 -33.69
C GLY A 411 -31.16 47.81 -33.81
N SER A 412 -31.89 48.76 -33.23
CA SER A 412 -33.26 49.05 -33.65
C SER A 412 -33.21 49.81 -34.98
N ARG A 413 -34.02 49.38 -35.95
CA ARG A 413 -34.42 50.24 -37.06
C ARG A 413 -35.90 50.03 -37.29
N ASP A 414 -36.62 51.04 -36.86
CA ASP A 414 -38.02 51.29 -37.13
C ASP A 414 -38.15 52.10 -38.43
N GLN A 415 -39.35 52.02 -39.02
CA GLN A 415 -39.97 52.87 -40.05
C GLN A 415 -39.64 52.62 -41.54
N GLY A 416 -40.66 52.14 -42.26
CA GLY A 416 -41.44 53.06 -43.09
C GLY A 416 -41.52 52.78 -44.59
N SER A 417 -42.76 52.46 -45.03
CA SER A 417 -43.32 52.40 -46.40
C SER A 417 -42.99 51.20 -47.28
#